data_AF-A0A2T0R075-F1
#
_entry.id   AF-A0A2T0R075-F1
#
_cell.length_a   1.000
_cell.length_b   1.000
_cell.length_c   1.000
_cell.angle_alpha   90.00
_cell.angle_beta   90.00
_cell.angle_gamma   90.00
#
_symmetry.space_group_name_H-M   'P 1'
#
loop_
_entity.id
_entity.type
_entity.pdbx_description
1 polymer ?
#
loop_
_entity_poly.entity_id
_entity_poly.type
_entity_poly.pdbx_seq_one_letter_code
_entity_poly.pdbx_strand_id
1 'polypeptide(L)'
;MRGTPRSLSCLLAGAAFGAFDSVVNRVSSVTDPAAITTAQQVARFLSYLLDAGWAWAALAVLAGWWARTWLLGAAAGWVSVSGAVLAYYLTDAQVRGESFSSYVGEVLLWLAACVLLCAPLGLVGACARRRDARGLVAGLVVPVGAAVQMVVLAPGLEGAIVYPQAVWARWTVWVAAAVGVVLLLRRWSDRRSCGTSADVGAPS
;
A
#
# COMPACT_ATOMS: atom_id res chain seq x y z
N MET A 1 -18.63 17.20 19.14
CA MET A 1 -17.24 16.78 18.84
C MET A 1 -17.09 16.78 17.32
N ARG A 2 -16.37 17.76 16.75
CA ARG A 2 -16.12 17.82 15.30
C ARG A 2 -15.02 16.80 14.99
N GLY A 3 -15.37 15.71 14.31
CA GLY A 3 -14.41 14.67 13.93
C GLY A 3 -13.28 15.26 13.10
N THR A 4 -12.07 14.73 13.26
CA THR A 4 -10.91 15.10 12.45
C THR A 4 -11.27 15.05 10.96
N PRO A 5 -10.88 16.08 10.16
CA PRO A 5 -11.16 16.06 8.74
C PRO A 5 -10.46 14.84 8.12
N ARG A 6 -11.20 14.08 7.29
CA ARG A 6 -10.72 12.78 6.75
C ARG A 6 -9.37 12.89 6.03
N SER A 7 -9.07 14.04 5.44
CA SER A 7 -7.78 14.36 4.82
C SER A 7 -6.63 14.34 5.83
N LEU A 8 -6.81 14.91 7.02
CA LEU A 8 -5.80 14.88 8.08
C LEU A 8 -5.55 13.44 8.54
N SER A 9 -6.59 12.61 8.68
CA SER A 9 -6.42 11.19 9.01
C SER A 9 -5.63 10.42 7.94
N CYS A 10 -5.87 10.71 6.65
CA CYS A 10 -5.12 10.08 5.55
C CYS A 10 -3.65 10.52 5.54
N LEU A 11 -3.40 11.81 5.80
CA LEU A 11 -2.04 12.35 5.94
C LEU A 11 -1.31 11.68 7.10
N LEU A 12 -1.92 11.63 8.28
CA LEU A 12 -1.32 11.03 9.47
C LEU A 12 -1.07 9.53 9.30
N ALA A 13 -2.01 8.80 8.70
CA ALA A 13 -1.82 7.38 8.40
C ALA A 13 -0.65 7.15 7.43
N GLY A 14 -0.52 8.00 6.41
CA GLY A 14 0.61 7.95 5.49
C GLY A 14 1.92 8.29 6.17
N ALA A 15 1.97 9.39 6.93
CA ALA A 15 3.16 9.78 7.67
C ALA A 15 3.63 8.68 8.65
N ALA A 16 2.70 8.05 9.36
CA ALA A 16 2.99 6.91 10.23
C ALA A 16 3.56 5.72 9.46
N PHE A 17 2.98 5.39 8.30
CA PHE A 17 3.49 4.33 7.42
C PHE A 17 4.93 4.62 6.96
N GLY A 18 5.20 5.82 6.44
CA GLY A 18 6.53 6.18 5.94
C GLY A 18 7.60 6.25 7.02
N ALA A 19 7.28 6.82 8.20
CA ALA A 19 8.21 6.83 9.33
C ALA A 19 8.52 5.42 9.83
N PHE A 20 7.50 4.55 9.91
CA PHE A 20 7.69 3.17 10.31
C PHE A 20 8.56 2.40 9.30
N ASP A 21 8.31 2.58 8.01
CA ASP A 21 9.09 1.97 6.94
C ASP A 21 10.56 2.40 6.98
N SER A 22 10.84 3.69 7.18
CA SER A 22 12.22 4.18 7.34
C SER A 22 12.96 3.52 8.52
N VAL A 23 12.31 3.42 9.69
CA VAL A 23 12.89 2.75 10.86
C VAL A 23 13.14 1.26 10.57
N VAL A 24 12.17 0.58 9.95
CA VAL A 24 12.29 -0.82 9.55
C VAL A 24 13.46 -1.00 8.57
N ASN A 25 13.60 -0.14 7.58
CA ASN A 25 14.69 -0.17 6.62
C ASN A 25 16.04 0.02 7.30
N ARG A 26 16.17 0.95 8.25
CA ARG A 26 17.39 1.08 9.05
C ARG A 26 17.70 -0.21 9.80
N VAL A 27 16.74 -0.73 10.56
CA VAL A 27 16.95 -1.93 11.39
C VAL A 27 17.23 -3.15 10.52
N SER A 28 16.68 -3.21 9.31
CA SER A 28 16.92 -4.31 8.36
C SER A 28 18.34 -4.33 7.78
N SER A 29 19.10 -3.24 7.90
CA SER A 29 20.47 -3.17 7.37
C SER A 29 21.38 -4.15 8.12
N VAL A 30 22.13 -4.94 7.35
CA VAL A 30 23.02 -5.98 7.87
C VAL A 30 24.40 -5.80 7.28
N THR A 31 25.37 -5.58 8.15
CA THR A 31 26.79 -5.46 7.81
C THR A 31 27.48 -6.82 7.78
N ASP A 32 27.08 -7.74 8.68
CA ASP A 32 27.58 -9.10 8.75
C ASP A 32 26.41 -10.13 8.76
N PRO A 33 26.20 -10.89 7.68
CA PRO A 33 25.17 -11.92 7.59
C PRO A 33 25.29 -13.03 8.65
N ALA A 34 26.50 -13.31 9.15
CA ALA A 34 26.72 -14.36 10.14
C ALA A 34 26.23 -13.98 11.55
N ALA A 35 26.06 -12.67 11.82
CA ALA A 35 25.67 -12.13 13.11
C ALA A 35 24.24 -11.54 13.13
N ILE A 36 23.37 -11.95 12.19
CA ILE A 36 22.03 -11.37 12.08
C ILE A 36 21.15 -11.70 13.29
N THR A 37 20.70 -10.66 13.98
CA THR A 37 19.80 -10.79 15.14
C THR A 37 18.36 -11.09 14.69
N THR A 38 17.55 -11.69 15.57
CA THR A 38 16.12 -11.92 15.30
C THR A 38 15.37 -10.64 14.95
N ALA A 39 15.69 -9.52 15.61
CA ALA A 39 15.09 -8.22 15.30
C ALA A 39 15.40 -7.78 13.86
N GLN A 40 16.64 -7.93 13.40
CA GLN A 40 17.03 -7.63 12.01
C GLN A 40 16.37 -8.58 11.01
N GLN A 41 16.18 -9.86 11.36
CA GLN A 41 15.44 -10.80 10.52
C GLN A 41 13.98 -10.36 10.33
N VAL A 42 13.30 -9.98 11.41
CA VAL A 42 11.92 -9.47 11.36
C VAL A 42 11.87 -8.16 10.57
N ALA A 43 12.77 -7.22 10.84
CA ALA A 43 12.83 -5.95 10.12
C ALA A 43 13.10 -6.14 8.63
N ARG A 44 13.96 -7.09 8.24
CA ARG A 44 14.22 -7.41 6.84
C ARG A 44 13.01 -8.02 6.14
N PHE A 45 12.28 -8.91 6.80
CA PHE A 45 11.01 -9.40 6.28
C PHE A 45 10.01 -8.25 6.06
N LEU A 46 9.87 -7.36 7.04
CA LEU A 46 8.98 -6.20 6.94
C LEU A 46 9.42 -5.22 5.86
N SER A 47 10.72 -4.94 5.72
CA SER A 47 11.28 -4.07 4.68
C SER A 47 10.89 -4.58 3.28
N TYR A 48 10.99 -5.88 3.01
CA TYR A 48 10.54 -6.45 1.74
C TYR A 48 9.04 -6.27 1.45
N LEU A 49 8.22 -6.09 2.49
CA LEU A 49 6.79 -5.86 2.34
C LEU A 49 6.46 -4.36 2.21
N LEU A 50 7.11 -3.51 3.01
CA LEU A 50 6.81 -2.08 3.11
C LEU A 50 7.44 -1.28 1.98
N ASP A 51 8.67 -1.60 1.58
CA ASP A 51 9.41 -0.94 0.51
C ASP A 51 8.91 -1.36 -0.89
N ALA A 52 8.01 -2.35 -0.93
CA ALA A 52 7.42 -2.80 -2.18
C ALA A 52 6.40 -1.78 -2.71
N GLY A 53 6.54 -1.40 -3.99
CA GLY A 53 5.62 -0.46 -4.65
C GLY A 53 4.12 -0.79 -4.49
N TRP A 54 3.72 -2.07 -4.44
CA TRP A 54 2.33 -2.45 -4.19
C TRP A 54 1.81 -1.99 -2.82
N ALA A 55 2.65 -1.90 -1.79
CA ALA A 55 2.26 -1.47 -0.45
C ALA A 55 1.95 0.04 -0.42
N TRP A 56 2.81 0.84 -1.08
CA TRP A 56 2.59 2.27 -1.28
C TRP A 56 1.35 2.55 -2.14
N ALA A 57 1.14 1.72 -3.18
CA ALA A 57 -0.08 1.78 -3.98
C ALA A 57 -1.34 1.41 -3.16
N ALA A 58 -1.25 0.38 -2.31
CA ALA A 58 -2.33 -0.04 -1.42
C ALA A 58 -2.70 1.07 -0.43
N LEU A 59 -1.72 1.81 0.10
CA LEU A 59 -1.94 2.98 0.95
C LEU A 59 -2.76 4.05 0.21
N ALA A 60 -2.39 4.40 -1.03
CA ALA A 60 -3.15 5.36 -1.85
C ALA A 60 -4.61 4.88 -2.08
N VAL A 61 -4.78 3.62 -2.46
CA VAL A 61 -6.10 3.01 -2.69
C VAL A 61 -6.93 2.98 -1.41
N LEU A 62 -6.32 2.67 -0.25
CA LEU A 62 -7.01 2.64 1.04
C LEU A 62 -7.45 4.04 1.48
N ALA A 63 -6.59 5.05 1.33
CA ALA A 63 -6.93 6.44 1.60
C ALA A 63 -8.07 6.92 0.69
N GLY A 64 -8.00 6.58 -0.59
CA GLY A 64 -9.03 6.86 -1.57
C GLY A 64 -10.37 6.20 -1.25
N TRP A 65 -10.32 4.92 -0.87
CA TRP A 65 -11.45 4.19 -0.35
C TRP A 65 -12.03 4.95 0.83
N TRP A 66 -11.24 5.30 1.85
CA TRP A 66 -11.68 6.02 3.05
C TRP A 66 -12.44 7.33 2.75
N ALA A 67 -11.99 8.10 1.75
CA ALA A 67 -12.56 9.41 1.39
C ALA A 67 -13.95 9.37 0.72
N ARG A 68 -14.35 8.21 0.16
CA ARG A 68 -15.67 7.90 -0.43
C ARG A 68 -16.03 8.55 -1.76
N THR A 69 -15.67 9.81 -2.01
CA THR A 69 -15.96 10.49 -3.29
C THR A 69 -14.76 10.47 -4.23
N TRP A 70 -14.96 10.73 -5.52
CA TRP A 70 -13.90 10.60 -6.53
C TRP A 70 -12.79 11.63 -6.36
N LEU A 71 -13.16 12.92 -6.28
CA LEU A 71 -12.20 14.02 -6.09
C LEU A 71 -11.49 13.92 -4.74
N LEU A 72 -12.23 13.64 -3.66
CA LEU A 72 -11.61 13.45 -2.34
C LEU A 72 -10.78 12.17 -2.29
N GLY A 73 -11.14 11.15 -3.06
CA GLY A 73 -10.39 9.91 -3.17
C GLY A 73 -9.02 10.15 -3.80
N ALA A 74 -8.99 10.86 -4.93
CA ALA A 74 -7.75 11.24 -5.59
C ALA A 74 -6.87 12.12 -4.68
N ALA A 75 -7.46 13.15 -4.06
CA ALA A 75 -6.74 14.00 -3.12
C ALA A 75 -6.23 13.21 -1.90
N ALA A 76 -7.02 12.29 -1.34
CA ALA A 76 -6.62 11.48 -0.20
C ALA A 76 -5.47 10.53 -0.54
N GLY A 77 -5.49 9.89 -1.71
CA GLY A 77 -4.40 9.04 -2.17
C GLY A 77 -3.09 9.82 -2.31
N TRP A 78 -3.15 10.98 -2.98
CA TRP A 78 -1.99 11.87 -3.12
C TRP A 78 -1.46 12.37 -1.77
N VAL A 79 -2.32 12.94 -0.93
CA VAL A 79 -1.93 13.52 0.37
C VAL A 79 -1.38 12.46 1.31
N SER A 80 -1.97 11.26 1.33
CA SER A 80 -1.51 10.17 2.19
C SER A 80 -0.10 9.73 1.81
N VAL A 81 0.14 9.41 0.54
CA VAL A 81 1.46 8.93 0.11
C VAL A 81 2.51 10.06 0.13
N SER A 82 2.13 11.30 -0.16
CA SER A 82 3.03 12.45 0.03
C SER A 82 3.45 12.61 1.49
N GLY A 83 2.51 12.43 2.42
CA GLY A 83 2.82 12.39 3.86
C GLY A 83 3.77 11.26 4.22
N ALA A 84 3.58 10.08 3.63
CA ALA A 84 4.47 8.94 3.80
C ALA A 84 5.88 9.23 3.29
N VAL A 85 6.04 9.78 2.07
CA VAL A 85 7.33 10.14 1.49
C VAL A 85 8.06 11.15 2.38
N LEU A 86 7.39 12.23 2.78
CA LEU A 86 8.00 13.24 3.64
C LEU A 86 8.43 12.66 4.98
N ALA A 87 7.56 11.89 5.62
CA ALA A 87 7.88 11.27 6.91
C ALA A 87 9.00 10.23 6.78
N TYR A 88 9.04 9.46 5.68
CA TYR A 88 10.09 8.50 5.40
C TYR A 88 11.45 9.19 5.34
N TYR A 89 11.62 10.21 4.48
CA TYR A 89 12.93 10.87 4.31
C TYR A 89 13.32 11.72 5.52
N LEU A 90 12.36 12.34 6.22
CA LEU A 90 12.65 13.02 7.48
C LEU A 90 13.19 12.05 8.53
N THR A 91 12.52 10.90 8.69
CA THR A 91 12.93 9.86 9.64
C THR A 91 14.26 9.24 9.23
N ASP A 92 14.49 9.01 7.94
CA ASP A 92 15.71 8.39 7.44
C ASP A 92 16.92 9.30 7.68
N ALA A 93 16.79 10.60 7.39
CA ALA A 93 17.80 11.61 7.70
C ALA A 93 18.15 11.62 9.20
N GLN A 94 17.13 11.57 10.07
CA GLN A 94 17.33 11.57 11.53
C GLN A 94 18.01 10.30 12.02
N VAL A 95 17.57 9.13 11.55
CA VAL A 95 18.06 7.82 11.98
C VAL A 95 19.46 7.52 11.42
N ARG A 96 19.83 8.12 10.29
CA ARG A 96 21.17 8.04 9.70
C ARG A 96 22.12 9.13 10.16
N GLY A 97 21.61 10.19 10.80
CA GLY A 97 22.41 11.34 11.20
C GLY A 97 22.87 12.21 10.02
N GLU A 98 22.09 12.24 8.95
CA GLU A 98 22.38 12.96 7.71
C GLU A 98 21.53 14.23 7.61
N SER A 99 21.99 15.22 6.84
CA SER A 99 21.21 16.44 6.60
C SER A 99 20.04 16.14 5.68
N PHE A 100 18.83 16.59 6.02
CA PHE A 100 17.66 16.46 5.14
C PHE A 100 17.89 17.08 3.74
N SER A 101 18.81 18.05 3.62
CA SER A 101 19.16 18.66 2.34
C SER A 101 19.71 17.67 1.30
N SER A 102 20.31 16.53 1.71
CA SER A 102 20.79 15.52 0.77
C SER A 102 19.64 14.81 0.04
N TYR A 103 18.45 14.76 0.65
CA TYR A 103 17.28 14.03 0.14
C TYR A 103 16.31 14.89 -0.69
N VAL A 104 16.56 16.19 -0.81
CA VAL A 104 15.60 17.13 -1.44
C VAL A 104 15.27 16.72 -2.88
N GLY A 105 16.27 16.28 -3.65
CA GLY A 105 16.06 15.83 -5.03
C GLY A 105 15.13 14.62 -5.11
N GLU A 106 15.37 13.60 -4.28
CA GLU A 106 14.54 12.39 -4.24
C GLU A 106 13.13 12.70 -3.71
N VAL A 107 13.01 13.50 -2.66
CA VAL A 107 11.72 13.96 -2.13
C VAL A 107 10.90 14.64 -3.22
N LEU A 108 11.48 15.57 -3.98
CA LEU A 108 10.77 16.27 -5.05
C LEU A 108 10.33 15.32 -6.17
N LEU A 109 11.21 14.40 -6.58
CA LEU A 109 10.90 13.36 -7.57
C LEU A 109 9.72 12.50 -7.10
N TRP A 110 9.76 12.00 -5.87
CA TRP A 110 8.71 11.15 -5.32
C TRP A 110 7.41 11.89 -5.08
N LEU A 111 7.44 13.15 -4.66
CA LEU A 111 6.24 13.98 -4.54
C LEU A 111 5.58 14.23 -5.91
N ALA A 112 6.38 14.46 -6.96
CA ALA A 112 5.87 14.55 -8.32
C ALA A 112 5.25 13.22 -8.77
N ALA A 113 5.90 12.09 -8.50
CA ALA A 113 5.37 10.77 -8.77
C ALA A 113 4.05 10.51 -7.99
N CYS A 114 3.93 10.99 -6.76
CA CYS A 114 2.70 10.87 -5.97
C CYS A 114 1.50 11.56 -6.64
N VAL A 115 1.69 12.72 -7.24
CA VAL A 115 0.61 13.41 -7.98
C VAL A 115 0.15 12.55 -9.17
N LEU A 116 1.11 12.02 -9.93
CA LEU A 116 0.84 11.28 -11.16
C LEU A 116 0.29 9.88 -10.92
N LEU A 117 0.78 9.17 -9.90
CA LEU A 117 0.49 7.76 -9.68
C LEU A 117 -0.51 7.56 -8.53
N CYS A 118 -0.35 8.27 -7.42
CA CYS A 118 -1.14 8.04 -6.21
C CYS A 118 -2.52 8.73 -6.27
N ALA A 119 -2.67 9.85 -7.00
CA ALA A 119 -3.99 10.45 -7.18
C ALA A 119 -4.94 9.54 -8.00
N PRO A 120 -4.53 8.96 -9.15
CA PRO A 120 -5.36 7.97 -9.84
C PRO A 120 -5.64 6.73 -9.00
N LEU A 121 -4.67 6.23 -8.22
CA LEU A 121 -4.89 5.11 -7.31
C LEU A 121 -5.89 5.43 -6.19
N GLY A 122 -5.86 6.66 -5.67
CA GLY A 122 -6.88 7.15 -4.74
C GLY A 122 -8.29 7.16 -5.35
N LEU A 123 -8.40 7.57 -6.63
CA LEU A 123 -9.65 7.47 -7.38
C LEU A 123 -10.12 6.01 -7.52
N VAL A 124 -9.21 5.09 -7.85
CA VAL A 124 -9.48 3.65 -7.90
C VAL A 124 -10.03 3.16 -6.56
N GLY A 125 -9.42 3.57 -5.44
CA GLY A 125 -9.91 3.28 -4.09
C GLY A 125 -11.35 3.74 -3.84
N ALA A 126 -11.69 4.96 -4.26
CA ALA A 126 -13.07 5.44 -4.18
C ALA A 126 -14.02 4.61 -5.04
N CYS A 127 -13.59 4.22 -6.25
CA CYS A 127 -14.34 3.35 -7.15
C CYS A 127 -14.53 1.92 -6.61
N ALA A 128 -13.58 1.38 -5.85
CA ALA A 128 -13.67 0.05 -5.25
C ALA A 128 -14.82 -0.11 -4.25
N ARG A 129 -15.45 0.99 -3.80
CA ARG A 129 -16.69 0.93 -3.00
C ARG A 129 -17.93 0.61 -3.80
N ARG A 130 -17.91 0.82 -5.11
CA ARG A 130 -19.07 0.58 -5.97
C ARG A 130 -19.51 -0.89 -5.87
N ARG A 131 -20.80 -1.13 -6.04
CA ARG A 131 -21.39 -2.48 -5.95
C ARG A 131 -21.46 -3.19 -7.30
N ASP A 132 -21.04 -2.52 -8.37
CA ASP A 132 -21.07 -3.02 -9.74
C ASP A 132 -19.72 -3.67 -10.13
N ALA A 133 -19.66 -4.18 -11.37
CA ALA A 133 -18.45 -4.77 -11.93
C ALA A 133 -17.24 -3.81 -11.92
N ARG A 134 -17.47 -2.49 -12.05
CA ARG A 134 -16.40 -1.49 -11.99
C ARG A 134 -15.77 -1.42 -10.61
N GLY A 135 -16.58 -1.54 -9.55
CA GLY A 135 -16.08 -1.66 -8.18
C GLY A 135 -15.25 -2.91 -7.94
N LEU A 136 -15.63 -4.04 -8.56
CA LEU A 136 -14.82 -5.27 -8.51
C LEU A 136 -13.47 -5.08 -9.20
N VAL A 137 -13.46 -4.57 -10.43
CA VAL A 137 -12.22 -4.30 -11.19
C VAL A 137 -11.31 -3.34 -10.41
N ALA A 138 -11.86 -2.26 -9.86
CA ALA A 138 -11.11 -1.34 -9.02
C ALA A 138 -10.54 -2.00 -7.75
N GLY A 139 -11.30 -2.90 -7.13
CA GLY A 139 -10.84 -3.67 -5.96
C GLY A 139 -9.69 -4.65 -6.28
N LEU A 140 -9.62 -5.15 -7.51
CA LEU A 140 -8.57 -6.08 -7.95
C LEU A 140 -7.23 -5.41 -8.23
N VAL A 141 -7.18 -4.08 -8.37
CA VAL A 141 -5.95 -3.36 -8.74
C VAL A 141 -4.79 -3.65 -7.78
N VAL A 142 -5.04 -3.61 -6.46
CA VAL A 142 -4.00 -3.88 -5.45
C VAL A 142 -3.53 -5.34 -5.46
N PRO A 143 -4.39 -6.36 -5.32
CA PRO A 143 -3.92 -7.75 -5.30
C PRO A 143 -3.30 -8.18 -6.62
N VAL A 144 -3.80 -7.71 -7.77
CA VAL A 144 -3.19 -7.97 -9.07
C VAL A 144 -1.84 -7.27 -9.19
N GLY A 145 -1.74 -6.00 -8.79
CA GLY A 145 -0.48 -5.25 -8.78
C GLY A 145 0.58 -5.91 -7.89
N ALA A 146 0.19 -6.37 -6.71
CA ALA A 146 1.04 -7.12 -5.79
C ALA A 146 1.55 -8.43 -6.42
N ALA A 147 0.65 -9.22 -7.03
CA ALA A 147 1.02 -10.45 -7.73
C ALA A 147 1.97 -10.18 -8.91
N VAL A 148 1.69 -9.18 -9.74
CA VAL A 148 2.55 -8.79 -10.87
C VAL A 148 3.93 -8.37 -10.37
N GLN A 149 4.02 -7.58 -9.30
CA GLN A 149 5.30 -7.20 -8.72
C GLN A 149 6.07 -8.42 -8.22
N MET A 150 5.41 -9.42 -7.62
CA MET A 150 6.08 -10.67 -7.19
C MET A 150 6.56 -11.56 -8.35
N VAL A 151 6.07 -11.33 -9.57
CA VAL A 151 6.53 -12.02 -10.79
C VAL A 151 7.70 -11.27 -11.42
N VAL A 152 7.57 -9.94 -11.58
CA VAL A 152 8.52 -9.13 -12.36
C VAL A 152 9.68 -8.60 -11.51
N LEU A 153 9.39 -8.19 -10.28
CA LEU A 153 10.31 -7.51 -9.36
C LEU A 153 10.29 -8.22 -7.99
N ALA A 154 10.45 -9.55 -8.01
CA ALA A 154 10.35 -10.32 -6.80
C ALA A 154 11.49 -9.99 -5.83
N PRO A 155 11.21 -9.76 -4.54
CA PRO A 155 12.24 -9.51 -3.54
C PRO A 155 13.34 -10.59 -3.56
N GLY A 156 14.60 -10.14 -3.52
CA GLY A 156 15.77 -11.01 -3.47
C GLY A 156 16.30 -11.47 -4.83
N LEU A 157 15.75 -11.02 -5.97
CA LEU A 157 16.29 -11.35 -7.30
C LEU A 157 17.53 -10.53 -7.71
N GLU A 158 17.75 -9.38 -7.08
CA GLU A 158 18.80 -8.42 -7.47
C GLU A 158 20.13 -8.61 -6.71
N GLY A 159 20.16 -9.48 -5.69
CA GLY A 159 21.32 -9.70 -4.83
C GLY A 159 22.00 -11.05 -5.07
N ALA A 160 23.32 -11.12 -4.85
CA ALA A 160 24.08 -12.37 -4.87
C ALA A 160 23.67 -13.35 -3.75
N ILE A 161 22.98 -12.86 -2.71
CA ILE A 161 22.52 -13.64 -1.56
C ILE A 161 21.00 -13.50 -1.45
N VAL A 162 20.29 -14.62 -1.57
CA VAL A 162 18.85 -14.68 -1.32
C VAL A 162 18.61 -14.98 0.16
N TYR A 163 18.13 -13.98 0.88
CA TYR A 163 17.76 -14.13 2.29
C TYR A 163 16.43 -14.89 2.42
N PRO A 164 16.27 -15.82 3.39
CA PRO A 164 15.01 -16.54 3.61
C PRO A 164 13.79 -15.62 3.80
N GLN A 165 14.01 -14.45 4.39
CA GLN A 165 12.99 -13.43 4.61
C GLN A 165 12.36 -12.94 3.31
N ALA A 166 13.12 -12.88 2.21
CA ALA A 166 12.62 -12.50 0.90
C ALA A 166 11.64 -13.55 0.35
N VAL A 167 11.96 -14.83 0.52
CA VAL A 167 11.11 -15.95 0.12
C VAL A 167 9.81 -15.93 0.92
N TRP A 168 9.90 -15.72 2.24
CA TRP A 168 8.72 -15.62 3.09
C TRP A 168 7.83 -14.43 2.71
N ALA A 169 8.43 -13.26 2.48
CA ALA A 169 7.70 -12.07 2.04
C ALA A 169 6.93 -12.35 0.73
N ARG A 170 7.57 -13.00 -0.26
CA ARG A 170 6.90 -13.39 -1.51
C ARG A 170 5.69 -14.27 -1.27
N TRP A 171 5.83 -15.32 -0.45
CA TRP A 171 4.71 -16.21 -0.12
C TRP A 171 3.60 -15.47 0.62
N THR A 172 3.94 -14.59 1.57
CA THR A 172 2.96 -13.75 2.26
C THR A 172 2.18 -12.87 1.29
N VAL A 173 2.86 -12.23 0.34
CA VAL A 173 2.20 -11.39 -0.68
C VAL A 173 1.28 -12.23 -1.57
N TRP A 174 1.73 -13.39 -2.04
CA TRP A 174 0.89 -14.29 -2.85
C TRP A 174 -0.37 -14.75 -2.12
N VAL A 175 -0.21 -15.19 -0.86
CA VAL A 175 -1.34 -15.63 -0.04
C VAL A 175 -2.29 -14.48 0.22
N ALA A 176 -1.78 -13.30 0.61
CA ALA A 176 -2.60 -12.13 0.86
C ALA A 176 -3.35 -11.66 -0.40
N ALA A 177 -2.70 -11.67 -1.57
CA ALA A 177 -3.32 -11.35 -2.84
C ALA A 177 -4.44 -12.34 -3.19
N ALA A 178 -4.17 -13.65 -3.08
CA ALA A 178 -5.16 -14.69 -3.35
C ALA A 178 -6.38 -14.59 -2.42
N VAL A 179 -6.14 -14.42 -1.11
CA VAL A 179 -7.21 -14.21 -0.12
C VAL A 179 -8.00 -12.95 -0.44
N GLY A 180 -7.33 -11.84 -0.77
CA GLY A 180 -7.98 -10.60 -1.17
C GLY A 180 -8.90 -10.78 -2.38
N VAL A 181 -8.45 -11.47 -3.43
CA VAL A 181 -9.25 -11.80 -4.61
C VAL A 181 -10.46 -12.65 -4.23
N VAL A 182 -10.28 -13.72 -3.45
CA VAL A 182 -11.38 -14.59 -3.03
C VAL A 182 -12.44 -13.82 -2.23
N LEU A 183 -12.02 -12.95 -1.30
CA LEU A 183 -12.95 -12.14 -0.50
C LEU A 183 -13.72 -11.13 -1.36
N LEU A 184 -13.06 -10.51 -2.35
CA LEU A 184 -13.72 -9.61 -3.30
C LEU A 184 -14.76 -10.34 -4.15
N LEU A 185 -14.41 -11.52 -4.66
CA LEU A 185 -15.32 -12.34 -5.47
C LEU A 185 -16.51 -12.85 -4.66
N ARG A 186 -16.29 -13.34 -3.42
CA ARG A 186 -17.37 -13.77 -2.51
C ARG A 186 -18.33 -12.63 -2.22
N ARG A 187 -17.79 -11.47 -1.81
CA ARG A 187 -18.59 -10.26 -1.54
C ARG A 187 -19.42 -9.83 -2.75
N TRP A 188 -18.91 -10.02 -3.96
CA TRP A 188 -19.63 -9.69 -5.18
C TRP A 188 -20.72 -10.73 -5.52
N SER A 189 -20.42 -12.02 -5.33
CA SER A 189 -21.38 -13.12 -5.51
C SER A 189 -22.59 -12.99 -4.57
N ASP A 190 -22.34 -12.80 -3.27
CA ASP A 190 -23.41 -12.67 -2.25
C ASP A 190 -24.39 -11.54 -2.60
N ARG A 191 -23.86 -10.46 -3.19
CA ARG A 191 -24.66 -9.30 -3.59
C ARG A 191 -25.47 -9.53 -4.86
N ARG A 192 -25.01 -10.37 -5.77
CA ARG A 192 -25.80 -10.79 -6.94
C ARG A 192 -26.97 -11.67 -6.52
N SER A 193 -26.72 -12.63 -5.64
CA SER A 193 -27.75 -13.55 -5.15
C SER A 193 -28.89 -12.83 -4.43
N CYS A 194 -28.62 -11.76 -3.67
CA CYS A 194 -29.68 -10.93 -3.06
C CYS A 194 -30.50 -10.11 -4.08
N GLY A 195 -29.93 -9.73 -5.22
CA GLY A 195 -30.64 -8.95 -6.24
C GLY A 195 -31.69 -9.79 -6.98
N THR A 196 -31.37 -11.05 -7.31
CA THR A 196 -32.27 -11.94 -8.04
C THR A 196 -33.51 -12.35 -7.23
N SER A 197 -33.39 -12.48 -5.90
CA SER A 197 -34.53 -12.82 -5.04
C SER A 197 -35.56 -11.69 -4.89
N ALA A 198 -35.19 -10.44 -5.15
CA ALA A 198 -36.10 -9.30 -5.05
C ALA A 198 -37.01 -9.15 -6.28
N ASP A 199 -36.56 -9.58 -7.47
CA ASP A 199 -37.33 -9.45 -8.73
C ASP A 199 -38.40 -10.54 -8.91
N VAL A 200 -38.32 -11.67 -8.21
CA VAL A 200 -39.28 -12.79 -8.32
C VAL A 200 -40.58 -12.53 -7.53
N GLY A 201 -40.59 -11.51 -6.65
CA GLY A 201 -41.69 -11.25 -5.72
C GLY A 201 -42.66 -10.13 -6.11
N ALA A 202 -42.61 -9.58 -7.32
CA ALA A 202 -43.56 -8.55 -7.75
C ALA A 202 -44.82 -9.21 -8.37
N PRO A 203 -45.97 -9.25 -7.66
CA PRO A 203 -47.22 -9.68 -8.27
C PRO A 203 -47.67 -8.66 -9.32
N SER A 204 -47.96 -9.16 -10.52
CA SER A 204 -48.60 -8.46 -11.64
C SER A 204 -50.05 -8.10 -11.34
#